data_AF-G7LY67-F1
#
_entry.id   AF-G7LY67-F1
#
_cell.length_a   1.000
_cell.length_b   1.000
_cell.length_c   1.000
_cell.angle_alpha   90.00
_cell.angle_beta   90.00
_cell.angle_gamma   90.00
#
_symmetry.space_group_name_H-M   'P 1'
#
loop_
_entity.id
_entity.type
_entity.pdbx_description
1 polymer ?
#
loop_
_entity_poly.entity_id
_entity_poly.type
_entity_poly.pdbx_seq_one_letter_code
_entity_poly.pdbx_strand_id
1 'polypeptide(L)'
;MSDFIIAVGHTASGNVGCGVVDRLDESNCTRVIGALVVEYLQQRGHEVNLLRIDKSNSYNCEDCYERANQANEIAKTQDIKLYVEIHINAGGGSGPEVLVFGKSEVANQYAAKVCNELSSTLNLPNRGVKIRNLIVLNKTIMPAILVECLFADSDDANNYDPDIIARAIVCGLVEDEVSGNEEWKNGRTDGIIMILVGGFAQVLIINVIIQQKMDGRR
;
A
#
# COMPACT_ATOMS: atom_id res chain seq x y z
N MET A 1 -6.09 -20.11 0.74
CA MET A 1 -4.68 -20.03 0.26
C MET A 1 -4.30 -18.56 0.30
N SER A 2 -3.30 -18.17 1.10
CA SER A 2 -2.90 -16.76 1.22
C SER A 2 -2.04 -16.30 0.06
N ASP A 3 -2.49 -15.25 -0.62
CA ASP A 3 -1.81 -14.71 -1.79
C ASP A 3 -0.66 -13.78 -1.40
N PHE A 4 -0.81 -13.03 -0.31
CA PHE A 4 0.11 -11.95 0.05
C PHE A 4 0.50 -11.98 1.54
N ILE A 5 1.74 -11.59 1.79
CA ILE A 5 2.17 -11.11 3.11
C ILE A 5 2.45 -9.61 2.98
N ILE A 6 1.76 -8.82 3.79
CA ILE A 6 1.99 -7.38 3.93
C ILE A 6 2.74 -7.15 5.22
N ALA A 7 3.89 -6.50 5.15
CA ALA A 7 4.68 -6.11 6.31
C ALA A 7 4.77 -4.59 6.41
N VAL A 8 4.69 -4.07 7.62
CA VAL A 8 4.91 -2.64 7.88
C VAL A 8 6.34 -2.41 8.33
N GLY A 9 6.99 -1.41 7.75
CA GLY A 9 8.32 -0.92 8.10
C GLY A 9 8.48 -0.68 9.59
N HIS A 10 9.64 -1.04 10.14
CA HIS A 10 10.13 -0.59 11.44
C HIS A 10 9.37 -1.09 12.68
N THR A 11 9.94 -0.78 13.85
CA THR A 11 9.25 -0.95 15.14
C THR A 11 8.23 0.17 15.37
N ALA A 12 7.52 0.19 16.51
CA ALA A 12 6.56 1.25 16.80
C ALA A 12 7.24 2.62 16.95
N SER A 13 6.53 3.70 16.61
CA SER A 13 7.09 5.05 16.76
C SER A 13 7.57 5.31 18.19
N GLY A 14 8.74 5.94 18.33
CA GLY A 14 9.39 6.20 19.61
C GLY A 14 10.21 5.04 20.17
N ASN A 15 10.16 3.85 19.56
CA ASN A 15 10.99 2.71 19.96
C ASN A 15 12.34 2.69 19.23
N VAL A 16 13.31 1.95 19.80
CA VAL A 16 14.53 1.62 19.07
C VAL A 16 14.15 0.79 17.84
N GLY A 17 14.61 1.23 16.67
CA GLY A 17 14.24 0.64 15.37
C GLY A 17 13.03 1.29 14.69
N CYS A 18 12.46 2.36 15.25
CA CYS A 18 11.43 3.13 14.56
C CYS A 18 11.99 3.77 13.29
N GLY A 19 11.12 4.00 12.31
CA GLY A 19 11.41 4.70 11.07
C GLY A 19 11.67 6.18 11.30
N VAL A 20 11.84 6.91 10.18
CA VAL A 20 12.05 8.36 10.23
C VAL A 20 10.86 9.09 10.86
N VAL A 21 11.15 10.14 11.63
CA VAL A 21 10.16 11.07 12.17
C VAL A 21 10.56 12.48 11.76
N ASP A 22 9.87 13.02 10.76
CA ASP A 22 10.03 14.38 10.25
C ASP A 22 8.64 14.98 9.98
N ARG A 23 8.36 15.51 8.78
CA ARG A 23 7.00 15.93 8.39
C ARG A 23 6.00 14.78 8.45
N LEU A 24 6.47 13.56 8.22
CA LEU A 24 5.73 12.32 8.48
C LEU A 24 6.47 11.46 9.50
N ASP A 25 5.70 10.74 10.31
CA ASP A 25 6.18 9.64 11.13
C ASP A 25 6.00 8.33 10.36
N GLU A 26 7.09 7.82 9.79
CA GLU A 26 7.08 6.62 8.95
C GLU A 26 6.43 5.44 9.67
N SER A 27 6.78 5.20 10.93
CA SER A 27 6.29 4.03 11.68
C SER A 27 4.78 4.06 11.86
N ASN A 28 4.21 5.24 12.08
CA ASN A 28 2.76 5.42 12.14
C ASN A 28 2.13 5.33 10.74
N CYS A 29 2.75 5.95 9.75
CA CYS A 29 2.23 5.97 8.37
C CYS A 29 2.14 4.56 7.77
N THR A 30 3.20 3.76 7.89
CA THR A 30 3.24 2.40 7.34
C THR A 30 2.22 1.48 8.02
N ARG A 31 1.96 1.65 9.32
CA ARG A 31 0.91 0.92 10.06
C ARG A 31 -0.49 1.20 9.52
N VAL A 32 -0.78 2.46 9.18
CA VAL A 32 -2.08 2.84 8.60
C VAL A 32 -2.19 2.32 7.17
N ILE A 33 -1.18 2.58 6.32
CA ILE A 33 -1.18 2.11 4.92
C ILE A 33 -1.30 0.58 4.86
N GLY A 34 -0.48 -0.14 5.63
CA GLY A 34 -0.48 -1.60 5.63
C GLY A 34 -1.80 -2.22 6.05
N ALA A 35 -2.49 -1.62 7.03
CA ALA A 35 -3.84 -2.07 7.42
C ALA A 35 -4.85 -1.88 6.28
N LEU A 36 -4.80 -0.75 5.57
CA LEU A 36 -5.69 -0.47 4.43
C LEU A 36 -5.37 -1.36 3.22
N VAL A 37 -4.10 -1.65 2.95
CA VAL A 37 -3.70 -2.58 1.87
C VAL A 37 -4.27 -3.97 2.15
N VAL A 38 -4.17 -4.46 3.39
CA VAL A 38 -4.77 -5.74 3.80
C VAL A 38 -6.28 -5.71 3.59
N GLU A 39 -6.95 -4.66 4.05
CA GLU A 39 -8.40 -4.51 3.89
C GLU A 39 -8.82 -4.55 2.42
N TYR A 40 -8.17 -3.79 1.54
CA TYR A 40 -8.55 -3.73 0.12
C TYR A 40 -8.21 -5.00 -0.66
N LEU A 41 -7.12 -5.68 -0.32
CA LEU A 41 -6.83 -7.00 -0.89
C LEU A 41 -7.88 -8.03 -0.46
N GLN A 42 -8.29 -8.02 0.81
CA GLN A 42 -9.36 -8.89 1.32
C GLN A 42 -10.71 -8.60 0.66
N GLN A 43 -11.04 -7.33 0.43
CA GLN A 43 -12.23 -6.92 -0.34
C GLN A 43 -12.21 -7.45 -1.78
N ARG A 44 -11.03 -7.65 -2.36
CA ARG A 44 -10.82 -8.26 -3.69
C ARG A 44 -10.71 -9.79 -3.65
N GLY A 45 -10.98 -10.42 -2.50
CA GLY A 45 -11.03 -11.88 -2.35
C GLY A 45 -9.69 -12.56 -2.07
N HIS A 46 -8.64 -11.78 -1.78
CA HIS A 46 -7.33 -12.33 -1.42
C HIS A 46 -7.23 -12.62 0.08
N GLU A 47 -6.65 -13.76 0.42
CA GLU A 47 -6.20 -14.03 1.78
C GLU A 47 -4.84 -13.35 2.03
N VAL A 48 -4.72 -12.60 3.12
CA VAL A 48 -3.55 -11.75 3.40
C VAL A 48 -3.14 -11.87 4.86
N ASN A 49 -1.83 -12.01 5.10
CA ASN A 49 -1.25 -11.92 6.44
C ASN A 49 -0.58 -10.56 6.64
N LEU A 50 -0.83 -9.90 7.78
CA LEU A 50 -0.18 -8.66 8.18
C LEU A 50 0.94 -8.95 9.19
N LEU A 51 2.16 -8.50 8.91
CA LEU A 51 3.29 -8.54 9.83
C LEU A 51 3.61 -7.15 10.37
N ARG A 52 3.74 -7.06 11.69
CA ARG A 52 4.02 -5.82 12.43
C ARG A 52 4.82 -6.14 13.68
N ILE A 53 5.94 -5.44 13.86
CA ILE A 53 6.78 -5.54 15.06
C ILE A 53 6.56 -4.28 15.89
N ASP A 54 5.99 -4.40 17.09
CA ASP A 54 5.80 -3.24 17.97
C ASP A 54 6.84 -3.12 19.08
N LYS A 55 7.54 -4.22 19.40
CA LYS A 55 8.59 -4.18 20.41
C LYS A 55 9.81 -3.39 19.92
N SER A 56 10.53 -2.78 20.86
CA SER A 56 11.84 -2.17 20.58
C SER A 56 12.85 -3.22 20.16
N ASN A 57 13.70 -2.84 19.21
CA ASN A 57 14.90 -3.60 18.88
C ASN A 57 15.88 -3.61 20.07
N SER A 58 16.43 -4.78 20.35
CA SER A 58 17.56 -5.01 21.26
C SER A 58 18.91 -4.86 20.56
N TYR A 59 18.94 -4.96 19.23
CA TYR A 59 20.11 -4.68 18.37
C TYR A 59 19.68 -4.15 17.00
N ASN A 60 20.64 -3.62 16.23
CA ASN A 60 20.34 -3.03 14.92
C ASN A 60 19.69 -4.05 13.97
N CYS A 61 18.54 -3.67 13.40
CA CYS A 61 17.79 -4.42 12.41
C CYS A 61 17.15 -5.74 12.91
N GLU A 62 16.95 -5.92 14.23
CA GLU A 62 16.25 -7.09 14.78
C GLU A 62 14.87 -7.27 14.13
N ASP A 63 14.07 -6.20 14.05
CA ASP A 63 12.75 -6.19 13.41
C ASP A 63 12.76 -6.70 11.96
N CYS A 64 13.82 -6.44 11.18
CA CYS A 64 13.96 -6.94 9.82
C CYS A 64 14.09 -8.46 9.79
N TYR A 65 14.91 -9.02 10.69
CA TYR A 65 15.06 -10.47 10.82
C TYR A 65 13.76 -11.12 11.33
N GLU A 66 13.07 -10.47 12.26
CA GLU A 66 11.80 -10.97 12.78
C GLU A 66 10.72 -11.04 11.72
N ARG A 67 10.54 -9.97 10.93
CA ARG A 67 9.58 -9.94 9.82
C ARG A 67 9.89 -11.02 8.79
N ALA A 68 11.15 -11.16 8.39
CA ALA A 68 11.57 -12.20 7.46
C ALA A 68 11.32 -13.62 8.01
N ASN A 69 11.64 -13.87 9.28
CA ASN A 69 11.41 -15.17 9.92
C ASN A 69 9.91 -15.48 10.03
N GLN A 70 9.08 -14.52 10.47
CA GLN A 70 7.63 -14.69 10.53
C GLN A 70 7.04 -14.99 9.16
N ALA A 71 7.47 -14.27 8.11
CA ALA A 71 7.03 -14.52 6.74
C ALA A 71 7.39 -15.93 6.26
N ASN A 72 8.60 -16.39 6.56
CA ASN A 72 9.04 -17.74 6.22
C ASN A 72 8.27 -18.83 6.96
N GLU A 73 7.95 -18.63 8.24
CA GLU A 73 7.13 -19.58 9.00
C GLU A 73 5.72 -19.72 8.39
N ILE A 74 5.10 -18.61 7.98
CA ILE A 74 3.80 -18.62 7.29
C ILE A 74 3.92 -19.40 5.98
N ALA A 75 4.94 -19.12 5.18
CA ALA A 75 5.18 -19.75 3.88
C ALA A 75 5.50 -21.26 3.94
N LYS A 76 5.74 -21.83 5.13
CA LYS A 76 5.82 -23.31 5.29
C LYS A 76 4.47 -23.99 5.15
N THR A 77 3.38 -23.27 5.37
CA THR A 77 2.01 -23.83 5.41
C THR A 77 1.06 -23.19 4.40
N GLN A 78 1.49 -22.11 3.75
CA GLN A 78 0.70 -21.34 2.80
C GLN A 78 1.53 -21.05 1.55
N ASP A 79 0.89 -21.07 0.38
CA ASP A 79 1.54 -20.76 -0.90
C ASP A 79 1.52 -19.25 -1.15
N ILE A 80 2.54 -18.55 -0.66
CA ILE A 80 2.63 -17.08 -0.71
C ILE A 80 3.18 -16.62 -2.06
N LYS A 81 2.40 -15.82 -2.80
CA LYS A 81 2.84 -15.26 -4.10
C LYS A 81 3.88 -14.17 -3.93
N LEU A 82 3.67 -13.28 -2.94
CA LEU A 82 4.50 -12.10 -2.75
C LEU A 82 4.53 -11.62 -1.30
N TYR A 83 5.73 -11.25 -0.85
CA TYR A 83 5.97 -10.44 0.34
C TYR A 83 6.12 -8.96 -0.05
N VAL A 84 5.35 -8.09 0.59
CA VAL A 84 5.35 -6.64 0.32
C VAL A 84 5.61 -5.90 1.63
N GLU A 85 6.75 -5.21 1.71
CA GLU A 85 7.07 -4.38 2.86
C GLU A 85 6.88 -2.90 2.56
N ILE A 86 6.13 -2.19 3.39
CA ILE A 86 5.73 -0.80 3.16
C ILE A 86 6.60 0.12 4.01
N HIS A 87 7.23 1.10 3.36
CA HIS A 87 8.11 2.12 3.93
C HIS A 87 7.77 3.53 3.42
N ILE A 88 8.33 4.53 4.10
CA ILE A 88 8.35 5.93 3.68
C ILE A 88 9.81 6.39 3.66
N ASN A 89 10.25 6.94 2.55
CA ASN A 89 11.65 7.26 2.30
C ASN A 89 12.09 8.53 3.03
N ALA A 90 13.40 8.75 3.12
CA ALA A 90 14.01 9.99 3.58
C ALA A 90 15.34 10.25 2.86
N GLY A 91 15.86 11.48 2.96
CA GLY A 91 17.11 11.94 2.35
C GLY A 91 16.94 13.03 1.30
N GLY A 92 15.84 13.80 1.34
CA GLY A 92 15.65 14.97 0.47
C GLY A 92 15.32 14.66 -0.99
N GLY A 93 14.58 13.58 -1.25
CA GLY A 93 14.12 13.17 -2.58
C GLY A 93 12.64 13.48 -2.85
N SER A 94 12.16 13.03 -4.02
CA SER A 94 10.73 13.05 -4.36
C SER A 94 10.32 11.82 -5.16
N GLY A 95 9.13 11.31 -4.84
CA GLY A 95 8.40 10.24 -5.49
C GLY A 95 8.75 8.82 -5.07
N PRO A 96 7.93 7.83 -5.49
CA PRO A 96 8.07 6.45 -5.06
C PRO A 96 9.25 5.74 -5.70
N GLU A 97 9.79 4.75 -4.99
CA GLU A 97 10.61 3.68 -5.55
C GLU A 97 10.20 2.32 -4.99
N VAL A 98 10.48 1.25 -5.74
CA VAL A 98 10.27 -0.11 -5.24
C VAL A 98 11.56 -0.90 -5.33
N LEU A 99 11.95 -1.49 -4.21
CA LEU A 99 13.21 -2.21 -4.03
C LEU A 99 12.96 -3.71 -4.18
N VAL A 100 13.87 -4.37 -4.89
CA VAL A 100 13.84 -5.82 -5.11
C VAL A 100 15.21 -6.43 -4.82
N PHE A 101 15.24 -7.73 -4.54
CA PHE A 101 16.48 -8.48 -4.49
C PHE A 101 16.67 -9.34 -5.74
N GLY A 102 17.90 -9.34 -6.27
CA GLY A 102 18.29 -10.19 -7.38
C GLY A 102 17.48 -9.96 -8.68
N LYS A 103 17.32 -11.03 -9.47
CA LYS A 103 16.61 -11.04 -10.76
C LYS A 103 15.30 -11.83 -10.70
N SER A 104 14.59 -11.82 -9.56
CA SER A 104 13.28 -12.46 -9.48
C SER A 104 12.31 -11.78 -10.43
N GLU A 105 11.98 -12.43 -11.54
CA GLU A 105 11.09 -11.87 -12.58
C GLU A 105 9.74 -11.47 -11.99
N VAL A 106 9.17 -12.33 -11.15
CA VAL A 106 7.88 -12.09 -10.46
C VAL A 106 7.95 -10.82 -9.60
N ALA A 107 8.98 -10.69 -8.75
CA ALA A 107 9.11 -9.52 -7.89
C ALA A 107 9.32 -8.23 -8.72
N ASN A 108 10.08 -8.29 -9.81
CA ASN A 108 10.31 -7.14 -10.69
C ASN A 108 9.02 -6.68 -11.39
N GLN A 109 8.16 -7.60 -11.81
CA GLN A 109 6.88 -7.27 -12.44
C GLN A 109 5.93 -6.54 -11.46
N TYR A 110 5.77 -7.07 -10.24
CA TYR A 110 4.98 -6.39 -9.20
C TYR A 110 5.59 -5.04 -8.83
N ALA A 111 6.92 -4.99 -8.65
CA ALA A 111 7.60 -3.76 -8.29
C ALA A 111 7.39 -2.65 -9.32
N ALA A 112 7.46 -2.97 -10.61
CA ALA A 112 7.24 -2.00 -11.69
C ALA A 112 5.80 -1.47 -11.68
N LYS A 113 4.80 -2.36 -11.54
CA LYS A 113 3.39 -1.97 -11.49
C LYS A 113 3.10 -1.08 -10.29
N VAL A 114 3.47 -1.50 -9.08
CA VAL A 114 3.26 -0.74 -7.84
C VAL A 114 3.94 0.64 -7.93
N CYS A 115 5.17 0.71 -8.44
CA CYS A 115 5.89 1.99 -8.58
C CYS A 115 5.19 2.94 -9.56
N ASN A 116 4.66 2.42 -10.67
CA ASN A 116 3.92 3.18 -11.67
C ASN A 116 2.57 3.70 -11.12
N GLU A 117 1.82 2.83 -10.44
CA GLU A 117 0.53 3.19 -9.82
C GLU A 117 0.71 4.28 -8.75
N LEU A 118 1.71 4.13 -7.87
CA LEU A 118 2.01 5.16 -6.86
C LEU A 118 2.41 6.49 -7.49
N SER A 119 3.30 6.46 -8.49
CA SER A 119 3.78 7.68 -9.13
C SER A 119 2.66 8.43 -9.84
N SER A 120 1.83 7.71 -10.61
CA SER A 120 0.72 8.31 -11.34
C SER A 120 -0.37 8.83 -10.41
N THR A 121 -0.72 8.06 -9.37
CA THR A 121 -1.78 8.43 -8.41
C THR A 121 -1.39 9.65 -7.57
N LEU A 122 -0.14 9.69 -7.08
CA LEU A 122 0.36 10.79 -6.26
C LEU A 122 0.83 12.00 -7.08
N ASN A 123 0.89 11.86 -8.41
CA ASN A 123 1.49 12.85 -9.30
C ASN A 123 2.93 13.23 -8.88
N LEU A 124 3.72 12.22 -8.52
CA LEU A 124 5.12 12.36 -8.09
C LEU A 124 6.07 11.67 -9.08
N PRO A 125 7.35 12.09 -9.17
CA PRO A 125 8.32 11.48 -10.07
C PRO A 125 8.52 9.98 -9.80
N ASN A 126 8.39 9.15 -10.83
CA ASN A 126 8.66 7.72 -10.72
C ASN A 126 10.17 7.46 -10.63
N ARG A 127 10.68 6.97 -9.50
CA ARG A 127 12.11 6.64 -9.34
C ARG A 127 12.44 5.20 -9.75
N GLY A 128 11.42 4.43 -10.12
CA GLY A 128 11.53 3.09 -10.68
C GLY A 128 11.91 1.99 -9.70
N VAL A 129 12.18 0.82 -10.27
CA VAL A 129 12.58 -0.38 -9.53
C VAL A 129 14.10 -0.38 -9.31
N LYS A 130 14.54 -0.68 -8.08
CA LYS A 130 15.97 -0.69 -7.73
C LYS A 130 16.37 -1.99 -7.05
N ILE A 131 17.51 -2.55 -7.46
CA ILE A 131 18.08 -3.70 -6.78
C ILE A 131 18.79 -3.25 -5.51
N ARG A 132 18.47 -3.86 -4.37
CA ARG A 132 19.08 -3.59 -3.06
C ARG A 132 19.30 -4.86 -2.26
N ASN A 133 20.34 -4.84 -1.44
CA ASN A 133 20.70 -5.94 -0.56
C ASN A 133 20.14 -5.70 0.86
N LEU A 134 18.81 -5.77 1.03
CA LEU A 134 18.13 -5.54 2.31
C LEU A 134 17.76 -6.86 2.98
N ILE A 135 17.80 -6.90 4.31
CA ILE A 135 17.60 -8.14 5.09
C ILE A 135 16.28 -8.82 4.71
N VAL A 136 15.17 -8.09 4.73
CA VAL A 136 13.83 -8.62 4.44
C VAL A 136 13.73 -9.18 3.01
N LEU A 137 14.33 -8.52 2.01
CA LEU A 137 14.33 -8.98 0.63
C LEU A 137 15.23 -10.21 0.40
N ASN A 138 16.26 -10.37 1.23
CA ASN A 138 17.23 -11.47 1.12
C ASN A 138 16.85 -12.71 1.91
N LYS A 139 16.18 -12.52 3.05
CA LYS A 139 15.94 -13.57 4.04
C LYS A 139 14.57 -14.19 3.91
N THR A 140 13.66 -13.58 3.16
CA THR A 140 12.38 -14.17 2.77
C THR A 140 12.58 -15.25 1.70
N ILE A 141 11.80 -16.34 1.77
CA ILE A 141 11.90 -17.48 0.82
C ILE A 141 10.99 -17.33 -0.41
N MET A 142 10.02 -16.44 -0.34
CA MET A 142 9.09 -16.10 -1.43
C MET A 142 9.56 -14.83 -2.16
N PRO A 143 9.04 -14.52 -3.36
CA PRO A 143 9.31 -13.24 -4.02
C PRO A 143 8.99 -12.07 -3.09
N ALA A 144 9.86 -11.07 -3.03
CA ALA A 144 9.75 -9.95 -2.09
C ALA A 144 10.01 -8.61 -2.76
N ILE A 145 9.20 -7.62 -2.40
CA ILE A 145 9.38 -6.21 -2.76
C ILE A 145 9.32 -5.34 -1.49
N LEU A 146 10.02 -4.21 -1.51
CA LEU A 146 9.91 -3.17 -0.49
C LEU A 146 9.53 -1.85 -1.17
N VAL A 147 8.43 -1.27 -0.75
CA VAL A 147 7.82 -0.10 -1.37
C VAL A 147 8.16 1.13 -0.54
N GLU A 148 8.92 2.04 -1.12
CA GLU A 148 9.16 3.38 -0.58
C GLU A 148 8.13 4.31 -1.20
N CYS A 149 7.05 4.61 -0.47
CA CYS A 149 5.85 5.20 -1.09
C CYS A 149 6.06 6.65 -1.55
N LEU A 150 6.79 7.43 -0.75
CA LEU A 150 7.11 8.86 -0.94
C LEU A 150 8.16 9.27 0.09
N PHE A 151 8.55 10.55 0.13
CA PHE A 151 9.52 11.07 1.10
C PHE A 151 8.87 11.74 2.34
N ALA A 152 9.25 11.30 3.53
CA ALA A 152 8.81 11.86 4.81
C ALA A 152 9.39 13.25 5.10
N ASP A 153 10.54 13.58 4.50
CA ASP A 153 11.33 14.79 4.80
C ASP A 153 11.32 15.82 3.66
N SER A 154 10.38 15.70 2.71
CA SER A 154 10.24 16.63 1.59
C SER A 154 8.81 17.12 1.39
N ASP A 155 8.56 17.88 0.33
CA ASP A 155 7.21 18.35 -0.03
C ASP A 155 6.28 17.22 -0.49
N ASP A 156 6.82 16.01 -0.73
CA ASP A 156 6.05 14.79 -0.92
C ASP A 156 5.07 14.53 0.22
N ALA A 157 5.42 14.92 1.45
CA ALA A 157 4.57 14.77 2.63
C ALA A 157 3.20 15.45 2.48
N ASN A 158 3.08 16.48 1.63
CA ASN A 158 1.80 17.14 1.34
C ASN A 158 0.86 16.27 0.49
N ASN A 159 1.39 15.23 -0.17
CA ASN A 159 0.62 14.27 -0.96
C ASN A 159 0.33 12.98 -0.17
N TYR A 160 0.69 12.91 1.12
CA TYR A 160 0.40 11.75 1.94
C TYR A 160 -1.11 11.65 2.20
N ASP A 161 -1.71 10.61 1.62
CA ASP A 161 -3.05 10.13 1.95
C ASP A 161 -2.99 8.59 2.01
N PRO A 162 -3.22 7.97 3.17
CA PRO A 162 -3.04 6.54 3.34
C PRO A 162 -4.06 5.70 2.57
N ASP A 163 -5.28 6.20 2.33
CA ASP A 163 -6.31 5.51 1.51
C ASP A 163 -5.86 5.48 0.05
N ILE A 164 -5.46 6.64 -0.48
CA ILE A 164 -4.97 6.78 -1.86
C ILE A 164 -3.72 5.92 -2.09
N ILE A 165 -2.74 5.97 -1.18
CA ILE A 165 -1.51 5.18 -1.27
C ILE A 165 -1.84 3.67 -1.23
N ALA A 166 -2.68 3.23 -0.30
CA ALA A 166 -3.05 1.83 -0.17
C ALA A 166 -3.77 1.31 -1.42
N ARG A 167 -4.70 2.11 -2.01
CA ARG A 167 -5.36 1.76 -3.27
C ARG A 167 -4.37 1.63 -4.43
N ALA A 168 -3.43 2.57 -4.56
CA ALA A 168 -2.41 2.51 -5.61
C ALA A 168 -1.53 1.26 -5.48
N ILE A 169 -1.13 0.90 -4.25
CA ILE A 169 -0.41 -0.36 -3.99
C ILE A 169 -1.26 -1.56 -4.42
N VAL A 170 -2.52 -1.63 -3.99
CA VAL A 170 -3.43 -2.74 -4.32
C VAL A 170 -3.64 -2.87 -5.84
N CYS A 171 -3.86 -1.77 -6.56
CA CYS A 171 -3.97 -1.76 -8.02
C CYS A 171 -2.70 -2.30 -8.70
N GLY A 172 -1.52 -2.01 -8.15
CA GLY A 172 -0.26 -2.56 -8.65
C GLY A 172 -0.06 -4.05 -8.33
N LEU A 173 -0.67 -4.53 -7.25
CA LEU A 173 -0.57 -5.92 -6.78
C LEU A 173 -1.59 -6.86 -7.42
N VAL A 174 -2.75 -6.36 -7.80
CA VAL A 174 -3.80 -7.19 -8.40
C VAL A 174 -4.22 -6.49 -9.67
N GLU A 175 -3.95 -7.12 -10.81
CA GLU A 175 -4.48 -6.64 -12.08
C GLU A 175 -5.99 -6.60 -11.97
N ASP A 176 -6.61 -5.48 -12.36
CA ASP A 176 -8.04 -5.48 -12.60
C ASP A 176 -8.29 -6.51 -13.71
N GLU A 177 -8.98 -7.63 -13.40
CA GLU A 177 -9.58 -8.49 -14.42
C GLU A 177 -10.70 -7.72 -15.12
N VAL A 178 -10.33 -6.73 -15.93
CA VAL A 178 -11.26 -5.98 -16.78
C VAL A 178 -10.84 -6.24 -18.22
N SER A 179 -11.16 -7.45 -18.68
CA SER A 179 -11.58 -7.61 -20.07
C SER A 179 -13.01 -7.06 -20.19
N GLY A 180 -13.12 -5.77 -20.40
CA GLY A 180 -14.41 -5.09 -20.52
C GLY A 180 -14.20 -3.59 -20.66
N ASN A 181 -13.98 -3.14 -21.89
CA ASN A 181 -13.85 -1.73 -22.25
C ASN A 181 -14.92 -0.87 -21.58
N GLU A 182 -14.56 -0.07 -20.57
CA GLU A 182 -15.28 1.16 -20.26
C GLU A 182 -14.29 2.28 -19.93
N GLU A 183 -14.38 3.36 -20.72
CA GLU A 183 -13.57 4.57 -20.60
C GLU A 183 -13.79 5.27 -19.26
N TRP A 184 -12.72 5.50 -18.51
CA TRP A 184 -12.74 6.42 -17.37
C TRP A 184 -12.82 7.87 -17.89
N LYS A 185 -14.01 8.48 -17.79
CA LYS A 185 -14.18 9.93 -18.01
C LYS A 185 -14.11 10.67 -16.68
N ASN A 186 -13.05 11.46 -16.51
CA ASN A 186 -12.91 12.37 -15.37
C ASN A 186 -13.98 13.48 -15.43
N GLY A 187 -14.88 13.47 -14.45
CA GLY A 187 -15.81 14.56 -14.17
C GLY A 187 -15.73 14.93 -12.69
N ARG A 188 -15.18 16.10 -12.40
CA ARG A 188 -15.21 16.70 -11.06
C ARG A 188 -16.60 17.26 -10.81
N THR A 189 -17.35 16.70 -9.87
CA THR A 189 -18.52 17.35 -9.27
C THR A 189 -18.56 17.12 -7.78
N ASP A 190 -18.73 18.23 -7.07
CA ASP A 190 -18.80 18.31 -5.62
C ASP A 190 -19.97 17.50 -5.06
N GLY A 191 -19.67 16.68 -4.05
CA GLY A 191 -20.67 16.02 -3.21
C GLY A 191 -21.22 14.72 -3.78
N ILE A 192 -21.04 13.64 -3.02
CA ILE A 192 -21.52 12.26 -3.24
C ILE A 192 -20.56 11.41 -4.09
N ILE A 193 -19.65 10.71 -3.41
CA ILE A 193 -19.01 9.51 -3.95
C ILE A 193 -20.07 8.41 -3.95
N MET A 194 -20.54 8.04 -5.14
CA MET A 194 -21.33 6.82 -5.33
C MET A 194 -20.36 5.72 -5.77
N ILE A 195 -19.95 4.86 -4.83
CA ILE A 195 -19.18 3.65 -5.18
C ILE A 195 -20.19 2.62 -5.70
N LEU A 196 -20.22 2.42 -7.01
CA LEU A 196 -20.87 1.25 -7.62
C LEU A 196 -19.86 0.10 -7.58
N VAL A 197 -19.92 -0.72 -6.54
CA VAL A 197 -19.29 -2.05 -6.54
C VAL A 197 -20.28 -3.02 -7.19
N GLY A 198 -19.81 -3.76 -8.19
CA GLY A 198 -20.62 -4.72 -8.92
C GLY A 198 -21.29 -5.75 -8.01
N GLY A 199 -22.59 -5.94 -8.23
CA GLY A 199 -23.32 -7.18 -7.98
C GLY A 199 -23.34 -7.71 -6.54
N PHE A 200 -24.11 -7.09 -5.65
CA PHE A 200 -25.15 -7.73 -4.82
C PHE A 200 -25.78 -6.62 -3.96
N ALA A 201 -27.09 -6.45 -4.10
CA ALA A 201 -27.84 -5.37 -3.50
C ALA A 201 -27.94 -5.50 -1.96
N GLN A 202 -27.50 -4.47 -1.23
CA GLN A 202 -28.19 -4.03 -0.01
C GLN A 202 -27.83 -2.56 0.25
N VAL A 203 -28.61 -1.64 -0.34
CA VAL A 203 -28.43 -0.19 -0.14
C VAL A 203 -29.02 0.21 1.21
N LEU A 204 -28.18 0.69 2.13
CA LEU A 204 -28.61 1.40 3.33
C LEU A 204 -28.83 2.88 2.95
N ILE A 205 -30.08 3.26 2.67
CA ILE A 205 -30.43 4.65 2.33
C ILE A 205 -30.58 5.47 3.61
N ILE A 206 -29.68 6.42 3.85
CA ILE A 206 -29.92 7.54 4.77
C ILE A 206 -30.55 8.68 3.96
N ASN A 207 -31.85 8.91 4.16
CA ASN A 207 -32.59 10.01 3.57
C ASN A 207 -32.20 11.35 4.24
N VAL A 208 -31.60 12.27 3.50
CA VAL A 208 -31.65 13.71 3.82
C VAL A 208 -32.62 14.37 2.85
N ILE A 209 -33.79 14.72 3.37
CA ILE A 209 -34.83 15.48 2.68
C ILE A 209 -34.33 16.92 2.49
N ILE A 210 -34.15 17.37 1.25
CA ILE A 210 -34.14 18.80 0.92
C ILE A 210 -35.41 19.09 0.10
N GLN A 211 -36.32 19.81 0.74
CA GLN A 211 -37.58 20.29 0.18
C GLN A 211 -37.34 21.17 -1.05
N GLN A 212 -38.04 20.83 -2.13
CA GLN A 212 -38.18 21.68 -3.31
C GLN A 212 -38.85 23.01 -2.96
N LYS A 213 -38.32 24.09 -3.51
CA LYS A 213 -39.08 25.31 -3.80
C LYS A 213 -38.77 25.68 -5.24
N MET A 214 -39.83 25.83 -6.06
CA MET A 214 -39.95 26.54 -7.34
C MET A 214 -40.62 25.69 -8.43
N ASP A 215 -41.95 25.72 -8.47
CA ASP A 215 -42.77 25.94 -9.68
C ASP A 215 -44.23 26.11 -9.22
N GLY A 216 -45.10 26.93 -9.81
CA GLY A 216 -44.98 27.63 -11.07
C GLY A 216 -46.13 28.62 -11.27
N ARG A 217 -46.06 29.26 -12.44
CA ARG A 217 -47.06 30.17 -13.00
C ARG A 217 -48.41 29.46 -13.20
N ARG A 218 -49.48 30.09 -12.74
CA ARG A 218 -50.70 30.41 -13.50
C ARG A 218 -51.50 31.45 -12.72
#